data_AF-A0A1K1QK20-F1
#
_entry.id   AF-A0A1K1QK20-F1
#
_cell.length_a   1.000
_cell.length_b   1.000
_cell.length_c   1.000
_cell.angle_alpha   90.00
_cell.angle_beta   90.00
_cell.angle_gamma   90.00
#
_symmetry.space_group_name_H-M   'P 1'
#
loop_
_entity.id
_entity.type
_entity.pdbx_description
1 polymer ?
#
loop_
_entity_poly.entity_id
_entity_poly.type
_entity_poly.pdbx_seq_one_letter_code
_entity_poly.pdbx_strand_id
1 'polypeptide(L)'
;MDYVVNYDYISTVLCINQDKPELECNGKCALMKSIEKSTQEEHNEQGVVKSEFQLLYHQNNQDLPVNSNLVTQKKVVILSAENNYSYNTVSSLLRPPIS
;
A
#
# COMPACT_ATOMS: atom_id res chain seq x y z
N MET A 1 -5.77 5.40 -7.31
CA MET A 1 -4.93 6.52 -6.80
C MET A 1 -5.64 7.86 -6.91
N ASP A 2 -6.66 7.99 -7.78
CA ASP A 2 -7.33 9.25 -8.12
C ASP A 2 -8.01 9.96 -6.95
N TYR A 3 -8.51 9.20 -5.96
CA TYR A 3 -9.14 9.79 -4.78
C TYR A 3 -8.16 10.61 -3.94
N VAL A 4 -6.94 10.12 -3.75
CA VAL A 4 -5.91 10.82 -2.95
C VAL A 4 -5.41 12.04 -3.72
N VAL A 5 -5.24 11.92 -5.04
CA VAL A 5 -4.77 13.01 -5.91
C VAL A 5 -5.78 14.15 -5.97
N ASN A 6 -7.08 13.83 -6.00
CA ASN A 6 -8.15 14.82 -6.12
C ASN A 6 -8.95 14.99 -4.82
N TYR A 7 -8.35 14.66 -3.67
CA TYR A 7 -9.06 14.60 -2.39
C TYR A 7 -9.80 15.90 -2.07
N ASP A 8 -9.15 17.05 -2.27
CA ASP A 8 -9.75 18.36 -2.00
C ASP A 8 -10.98 18.60 -2.88
N TYR A 9 -10.88 18.33 -4.18
CA TYR A 9 -12.01 18.46 -5.10
C TYR A 9 -13.14 17.49 -4.77
N ILE A 10 -12.83 16.24 -4.43
CA ILE A 10 -13.83 15.22 -4.11
C ILE A 10 -14.55 15.56 -2.79
N SER A 11 -13.83 16.04 -1.79
CA SER A 11 -14.40 16.37 -0.47
C SER A 11 -15.18 17.69 -0.45
N THR A 12 -14.78 18.68 -1.25
CA THR A 12 -15.39 20.03 -1.24
C THR A 12 -16.36 20.30 -2.38
N VAL A 13 -16.27 19.58 -3.50
CA VAL A 13 -17.15 19.82 -4.67
C VAL A 13 -18.09 18.65 -4.90
N LEU A 14 -17.59 17.41 -4.83
CA LEU A 14 -18.39 16.22 -5.15
C LEU A 14 -19.13 15.63 -3.95
N CYS A 15 -18.71 15.96 -2.72
CA CYS A 15 -19.36 15.44 -1.52
C CYS A 15 -20.76 16.07 -1.37
N ILE A 16 -21.79 15.25 -1.16
CA ILE A 16 -23.16 15.73 -0.92
C ILE A 16 -23.47 16.03 0.54
N ASN A 17 -22.64 15.57 1.48
CA ASN A 17 -22.84 15.69 2.93
C ASN A 17 -21.98 16.81 3.54
N GLN A 18 -21.71 17.88 2.79
CA GLN A 18 -20.87 18.99 3.25
C GLN A 18 -21.52 19.78 4.40
N ASP A 19 -22.85 19.75 4.45
CA ASP A 19 -23.70 20.32 5.47
C ASP A 19 -23.71 19.54 6.79
N LYS A 20 -23.12 18.33 6.81
CA LYS A 20 -23.09 17.42 7.97
C LYS A 20 -21.67 16.99 8.32
N PRO A 21 -20.84 17.91 8.85
CA PRO A 21 -19.45 17.64 9.19
C PRO A 21 -19.29 16.53 10.25
N GLU A 22 -20.31 16.33 11.10
CA GLU A 22 -20.32 15.28 12.14
C GLU A 22 -20.26 13.85 11.57
N LEU A 23 -20.57 13.66 10.29
CA LEU A 23 -20.52 12.35 9.63
C LEU A 23 -19.14 11.98 9.09
N GLU A 24 -18.17 12.91 9.13
CA GLU A 24 -16.81 12.70 8.63
C GLU A 24 -16.77 12.02 7.23
N CYS A 25 -17.70 12.46 6.36
CA CYS A 25 -17.92 11.81 5.06
C CYS A 25 -16.71 11.96 4.15
N ASN A 26 -16.08 13.13 4.12
CA ASN A 26 -14.83 13.38 3.40
C ASN A 26 -14.87 12.99 1.90
N GLY A 27 -16.04 13.02 1.25
CA GLY A 27 -16.18 12.62 -0.15
C GLY A 27 -16.38 11.10 -0.40
N LYS A 28 -16.48 10.28 0.65
CA LYS A 28 -16.78 8.83 0.54
C LYS A 28 -18.09 8.53 -0.21
N CYS A 29 -19.08 9.41 -0.13
CA CYS A 29 -20.34 9.27 -0.86
C CYS A 29 -20.17 9.32 -2.38
N ALA A 30 -19.24 10.13 -2.89
CA ALA A 30 -18.95 10.21 -4.32
C ALA A 30 -18.28 8.92 -4.84
N LEU A 31 -17.38 8.33 -4.04
CA LEU A 31 -16.79 7.01 -4.33
C LEU A 31 -17.85 5.92 -4.42
N MET A 32 -18.75 5.87 -3.43
CA MET A 32 -19.80 4.85 -3.38
C MET A 32 -20.71 4.91 -4.62
N LYS A 33 -21.08 6.12 -5.06
CA LYS A 33 -21.86 6.32 -6.29
C LYS A 33 -21.13 5.83 -7.55
N SER A 34 -19.82 6.05 -7.63
CA SER A 34 -19.01 5.54 -8.75
C SER A 34 -18.97 4.01 -8.77
N ILE A 35 -18.84 3.37 -7.60
CA ILE A 35 -18.85 1.90 -7.46
C ILE A 35 -20.22 1.33 -7.84
N GLU A 36 -21.31 1.94 -7.39
CA GLU A 36 -22.67 1.54 -7.74
C GLU A 36 -22.91 1.64 -9.25
N LYS A 37 -22.43 2.71 -9.88
CA LYS A 37 -22.52 2.87 -11.33
C LYS A 37 -21.75 1.77 -12.08
N SER A 38 -20.50 1.50 -11.68
CA SER A 38 -19.70 0.43 -12.30
C SER A 38 -20.35 -0.94 -12.13
N THR A 39 -20.89 -1.25 -10.95
CA THR A 39 -21.56 -2.54 -10.70
C THR A 39 -22.88 -2.70 -11.47
N GLN A 40 -23.63 -1.61 -11.68
CA GLN A 40 -24.84 -1.64 -12.52
C GLN A 40 -24.50 -1.78 -14.01
N GLU A 41 -23.42 -1.17 -14.48
CA GLU A 41 -22.91 -1.33 -15.85
C GLU A 41 -22.41 -2.77 -16.08
N GLU A 42 -21.67 -3.33 -15.12
CA GLU A 42 -21.22 -4.74 -15.15
C GLU A 42 -22.39 -5.74 -15.10
N HIS A 43 -23.52 -5.42 -14.46
CA HIS A 43 -24.68 -6.32 -14.44
C HIS A 43 -25.40 -6.42 -15.80
N ASN A 44 -25.19 -5.46 -16.72
CA ASN A 44 -25.63 -5.56 -18.11
C ASN A 44 -24.62 -6.32 -18.98
N GLU A 45 -23.40 -6.49 -18.50
CA GLU A 45 -22.30 -7.19 -19.16
C GLU A 45 -21.88 -8.36 -18.27
N GLN A 46 -22.69 -9.41 -18.22
CA GLN A 46 -22.23 -10.74 -17.80
C GLN A 46 -21.26 -11.33 -18.84
N GLY A 47 -20.22 -10.57 -19.18
CA GLY A 47 -19.00 -11.04 -19.79
C GLY A 47 -18.06 -11.36 -18.65
N VAL A 48 -17.91 -12.66 -18.36
CA VAL A 48 -16.83 -13.19 -17.53
C VAL A 48 -15.55 -12.44 -17.86
N VAL A 49 -15.03 -11.65 -16.94
CA VAL A 49 -13.70 -11.06 -17.07
C VAL A 49 -12.72 -12.22 -17.03
N LYS A 50 -12.41 -12.79 -18.20
CA LYS A 50 -11.31 -13.74 -18.39
C LYS A 50 -10.02 -12.95 -18.24
N SER A 51 -9.62 -12.74 -16.98
CA SER A 51 -8.29 -12.25 -16.67
C SER A 51 -7.32 -13.41 -16.86
N GLU A 52 -6.82 -13.57 -18.10
CA GLU A 52 -5.68 -14.45 -18.38
C GLU A 52 -4.42 -13.77 -17.82
N PHE A 53 -3.98 -14.20 -16.63
CA PHE A 53 -2.68 -13.79 -16.11
C PHE A 53 -1.61 -14.74 -16.66
N GLN A 54 -0.68 -14.20 -17.45
CA GLN A 54 0.51 -14.94 -17.83
C GLN A 54 1.52 -14.84 -16.68
N LEU A 55 1.78 -15.95 -15.99
CA LEU A 55 2.82 -16.01 -14.96
C LEU A 55 4.19 -15.88 -15.66
N LEU A 56 4.73 -14.67 -15.70
CA LEU A 56 6.01 -14.39 -16.36
C LEU A 56 7.19 -14.97 -15.58
N TYR A 57 7.11 -14.98 -14.25
CA TYR A 57 8.18 -15.46 -13.39
C TYR A 57 7.66 -15.79 -11.98
N HIS A 58 8.16 -16.89 -11.41
CA HIS A 58 7.93 -17.30 -10.03
C HIS A 58 9.27 -17.68 -9.40
N GLN A 59 9.64 -16.99 -8.32
CA GLN A 59 10.82 -17.32 -7.53
C GLN A 59 10.40 -18.15 -6.32
N ASN A 60 10.89 -19.39 -6.25
CA ASN A 60 10.84 -20.16 -5.01
C ASN A 60 11.81 -19.53 -4.02
N ASN A 61 11.29 -19.06 -2.88
CA ASN A 61 12.13 -18.70 -1.75
C ASN A 61 12.66 -20.00 -1.14
N GLN A 62 13.81 -20.46 -1.60
CA GLN A 62 14.59 -21.41 -0.80
C GLN A 62 15.15 -20.62 0.38
N ASP A 63 15.05 -21.18 1.59
CA ASP A 63 15.66 -20.62 2.78
C ASP A 63 17.14 -20.36 2.49
N LEU A 64 17.49 -19.09 2.29
CA LEU A 64 18.88 -18.70 2.20
C LEU A 64 19.49 -18.99 3.57
N PRO A 65 20.60 -19.75 3.65
CA PRO A 65 21.29 -19.90 4.91
C PRO A 65 21.77 -18.52 5.34
N VAL A 66 21.05 -17.93 6.30
CA VAL A 66 21.46 -16.69 6.96
C VAL A 66 22.69 -17.04 7.78
N ASN A 67 23.85 -16.92 7.16
CA ASN A 67 25.11 -16.91 7.89
C ASN A 67 25.18 -15.59 8.64
N SER A 68 24.62 -15.58 9.85
CA SER A 68 24.89 -14.53 10.83
C SER A 68 26.35 -14.67 11.26
N ASN A 69 27.25 -14.16 10.44
CA ASN A 69 28.60 -13.85 10.89
C ASN A 69 28.44 -12.75 11.94
N LEU A 70 28.33 -13.16 13.20
CA LEU A 70 28.50 -12.29 14.36
C LEU A 70 29.95 -11.81 14.31
N VAL A 71 30.18 -10.70 13.58
CA VAL A 71 31.46 -10.01 13.60
C VAL A 71 31.59 -9.39 14.99
N THR A 72 32.27 -10.10 15.89
CA THR A 72 32.71 -9.54 17.16
C THR A 72 33.75 -8.48 16.85
N GLN A 73 33.33 -7.22 16.76
CA GLN A 73 34.26 -6.10 16.62
C GLN A 73 35.12 -6.02 17.88
N LYS A 74 36.38 -6.46 17.80
CA LYS A 74 37.39 -6.14 18.80
C LYS A 74 37.66 -4.65 18.71
N LYS A 75 37.16 -3.90 19.70
CA LYS A 75 37.34 -2.45 19.81
C LYS A 75 38.84 -2.11 19.91
N VAL A 76 39.40 -1.52 18.86
CA VAL A 76 40.62 -0.71 18.94
C VAL A 76 40.19 0.71 18.62
N VAL A 77 40.26 1.60 19.62
CA VAL A 77 40.03 3.03 19.41
C VAL A 77 41.39 3.65 19.08
N ILE A 78 41.58 3.99 17.81
CA ILE A 78 42.47 5.08 17.39
C ILE A 78 41.65 5.92 16.40
N LEU A 79 41.39 7.16 16.80
CA LEU A 79 40.57 8.19 16.15
C LEU A 79 40.48 8.11 14.62
N SER A 80 39.47 7.41 14.14
CA SER A 80 38.69 7.71 12.93
C SER A 80 37.23 7.66 13.38
N ALA A 81 36.38 8.59 12.97
CA ALA A 81 34.95 8.48 13.23
C ALA A 81 34.39 7.37 12.32
N GLU A 82 34.65 6.12 12.68
CA GLU A 82 34.10 4.95 12.01
C GLU A 82 32.64 4.80 12.46
N ASN A 83 31.76 5.22 11.57
CA ASN A 83 30.33 5.09 11.76
C ASN A 83 29.95 3.60 11.67
N ASN A 84 29.87 2.93 12.82
CA ASN A 84 29.50 1.52 12.95
C ASN A 84 27.99 1.27 12.80
N TYR A 85 27.28 2.15 12.10
CA TYR A 85 25.88 1.98 11.84
C TYR A 85 25.68 0.90 10.76
N SER A 86 25.13 -0.23 11.16
CA SER A 86 24.60 -1.24 10.24
C SER A 86 23.13 -1.47 10.57
N TYR A 87 22.26 -1.35 9.57
CA TYR A 87 20.85 -1.65 9.68
C TYR A 87 20.55 -2.84 8.78
N ASN A 88 19.73 -3.76 9.28
CA ASN A 88 19.18 -4.81 8.42
C ASN A 88 17.93 -4.22 7.77
N THR A 89 17.96 -4.02 6.45
CA THR A 89 16.76 -3.64 5.69
C THR A 89 15.80 -4.81 5.68
N VAL A 90 14.84 -4.80 6.60
CA VAL A 90 13.67 -5.68 6.53
C VAL A 90 12.57 -4.88 5.84
N SER A 91 12.36 -5.10 4.54
CA SER A 91 11.30 -4.42 3.76
C SER A 91 9.92 -5.02 3.98
N SER A 92 9.70 -5.76 5.08
CA SER A 92 8.37 -6.26 5.42
C SER A 92 7.53 -5.12 6.00
N LEU A 93 7.07 -4.26 5.09
CA LEU A 93 6.03 -3.25 5.28
C LEU A 93 4.63 -3.86 5.21
N LEU A 94 4.50 -5.18 5.33
CA LEU A 94 3.21 -5.84 5.31
C LEU A 94 2.59 -5.78 6.69
N ARG A 95 2.03 -4.61 7.01
CA ARG A 95 0.96 -4.54 8.00
C ARG A 95 -0.36 -4.80 7.26
N PRO A 96 -1.21 -5.72 7.74
CA PRO A 96 -2.56 -5.83 7.20
C PRO A 96 -3.31 -4.51 7.43
N PRO A 97 -4.32 -4.18 6.59
CA PRO A 97 -5.12 -2.97 6.78
C PRO A 97 -5.79 -3.00 8.16
N ILE A 98 -5.61 -1.92 8.91
CA ILE A 98 -6.27 -1.72 10.20
C ILE A 98 -7.72 -1.37 9.89
N SER A 99 -8.66 -2.13 10.45
CA SER A 99 -10.10 -1.88 10.36
C SER A 99 -10.50 -0.60 11.08
#